data_AF-A0A455UMU3-F1
#
_entry.id   AF-A0A455UMU3-F1
#
_cell.length_a   1.000
_cell.length_b   1.000
_cell.length_c   1.000
_cell.angle_alpha   90.00
_cell.angle_beta   90.00
_cell.angle_gamma   90.00
#
_symmetry.space_group_name_H-M   'P 1'
#
loop_
_entity.id
_entity.type
_entity.pdbx_description
1 polymer ?
#
loop_
_entity_poly.entity_id
_entity_poly.type
_entity_poly.pdbx_seq_one_letter_code
_entity_poly.pdbx_strand_id
1 'polypeptide(L)'
;MYERAHGVLIGESGLRAAAALSARYLAGRQLPDKAIDVLDTACTRLAQALDTPPRKLSHLQSEHTAALRERDQVERERLLGREPDSERQQDLTERLAKLENELASLEAAWQAQRECVDAIVAMHRQLLDAQEGDEAEPIPEGIHQELAEREQQLAQLQESFALVNPSVEEAQIAQVIGDWTGCRLSA
;
A
#
# COMPACT_ATOMS: atom_id res chain seq x y z
N MET A 1 13.66 -1.93 17.52
CA MET A 1 14.21 -3.18 16.93
C MET A 1 13.37 -3.72 15.75
N TYR A 2 12.06 -3.99 15.92
CA TYR A 2 11.19 -4.50 14.84
C TYR A 2 10.98 -3.50 13.69
N GLU A 3 10.68 -2.24 14.01
CA GLU A 3 10.51 -1.17 13.01
C GLU A 3 11.77 -1.00 12.16
N ARG A 4 12.94 -1.02 12.82
CA ARG A 4 14.25 -0.94 12.17
C ARG A 4 14.56 -2.15 11.27
N ALA A 5 14.12 -3.35 11.67
CA ALA A 5 14.35 -4.58 10.90
C ALA A 5 13.48 -4.66 9.64
N HIS A 6 12.24 -4.17 9.72
CA HIS A 6 11.28 -4.22 8.61
C HIS A 6 11.21 -2.94 7.78
N GLY A 7 11.80 -1.83 8.26
CA GLY A 7 11.73 -0.54 7.58
C GLY A 7 10.33 0.08 7.58
N VAL A 8 9.50 -0.26 8.55
CA VAL A 8 8.11 0.24 8.69
C VAL A 8 7.83 0.67 10.13
N LEU A 9 6.85 1.54 10.32
CA LEU A 9 6.45 2.00 11.64
C LEU A 9 5.37 1.09 12.23
N ILE A 10 5.22 1.09 13.56
CA ILE A 10 4.15 0.38 14.27
C ILE A 10 3.29 1.42 15.00
N GLY A 11 2.06 1.57 14.55
CA GLY A 11 1.11 2.47 15.18
C GLY A 11 0.60 1.94 16.52
N GLU A 12 0.17 2.86 17.39
CA GLU A 12 -0.43 2.50 18.68
C GLU A 12 -1.70 1.64 18.50
N SER A 13 -2.49 1.91 17.44
CA SER A 13 -3.68 1.11 17.14
C SER A 13 -3.30 -0.32 16.72
N GLY A 14 -2.25 -0.47 15.89
CA GLY A 14 -1.72 -1.77 15.48
C GLY A 14 -1.21 -2.57 16.68
N LEU A 15 -0.47 -1.94 17.60
CA LEU A 15 0.04 -2.61 18.80
C LEU A 15 -1.11 -3.12 19.70
N ARG A 16 -2.12 -2.27 19.95
CA ARG A 16 -3.31 -2.65 20.74
C ARG A 16 -4.10 -3.78 20.06
N ALA A 17 -4.33 -3.66 18.75
CA ALA A 17 -5.02 -4.66 17.96
C ALA A 17 -4.28 -6.00 17.97
N ALA A 18 -2.94 -5.99 17.85
CA ALA A 18 -2.12 -7.20 17.88
C ALA A 18 -2.32 -7.97 19.19
N ALA A 19 -2.33 -7.29 20.33
CA ALA A 19 -2.61 -7.91 21.63
C ALA A 19 -4.06 -8.41 21.72
N ALA A 20 -5.05 -7.55 21.42
CA ALA A 20 -6.46 -7.85 21.63
C ALA A 20 -7.01 -8.92 20.66
N LEU A 21 -6.72 -8.82 19.38
CA LEU A 21 -7.24 -9.72 18.36
C LEU A 21 -6.52 -11.07 18.40
N SER A 22 -5.20 -11.11 18.63
CA SER A 22 -4.49 -12.39 18.79
C SER A 22 -4.98 -13.13 20.04
N ALA A 23 -5.24 -12.42 21.15
CA ALA A 23 -5.83 -12.98 22.36
C ALA A 23 -7.15 -13.70 22.07
N ARG A 24 -8.01 -13.06 21.28
CA ARG A 24 -9.38 -13.50 20.99
C ARG A 24 -9.47 -14.60 19.94
N TYR A 25 -8.70 -14.51 18.85
CA TYR A 25 -8.91 -15.33 17.66
C TYR A 25 -7.84 -16.41 17.42
N LEU A 26 -6.65 -16.29 18.02
CA LEU A 26 -5.59 -17.29 17.86
C LEU A 26 -5.53 -18.22 19.08
N ALA A 27 -6.03 -19.44 18.89
CA ALA A 27 -5.92 -20.53 19.84
C ALA A 27 -4.59 -21.30 19.67
N GLY A 28 -4.11 -21.95 20.73
CA GLY A 28 -2.91 -22.81 20.69
C GLY A 28 -1.57 -22.09 20.84
N ARG A 29 -1.56 -20.77 21.05
CA ARG A 29 -0.38 -19.97 21.44
C ARG A 29 -0.71 -19.05 22.61
N GLN A 30 0.28 -18.71 23.43
CA GLN A 30 0.13 -17.79 24.56
C GLN A 30 0.56 -16.37 24.19
N LEU A 31 0.08 -15.38 24.96
CA LEU A 31 0.69 -14.05 24.95
C LEU A 31 2.02 -14.11 25.72
N PRO A 32 3.05 -13.33 25.33
CA PRO A 32 3.04 -12.32 24.26
C PRO A 32 3.33 -12.87 22.85
N ASP A 33 3.81 -14.11 22.72
CA ASP A 33 4.34 -14.68 21.48
C ASP A 33 3.42 -14.50 20.27
N LYS A 34 2.13 -14.84 20.43
CA LYS A 34 1.17 -14.73 19.32
C LYS A 34 0.91 -13.30 18.84
N ALA A 35 1.03 -12.31 19.71
CA ALA A 35 0.88 -10.91 19.31
C ALA A 35 2.11 -10.46 18.52
N ILE A 36 3.31 -10.91 18.93
CA ILE A 36 4.56 -10.65 18.24
C ILE A 36 4.55 -11.28 16.84
N ASP A 37 4.11 -12.54 16.71
CA ASP A 37 4.05 -13.23 15.41
C ASP A 37 3.14 -12.50 14.40
N VAL A 38 1.99 -12.02 14.87
CA VAL A 38 1.03 -11.27 14.03
C VAL A 38 1.64 -9.93 13.62
N LEU A 39 2.28 -9.24 14.56
CA LEU A 39 2.94 -7.95 14.33
C LEU A 39 4.08 -8.09 13.30
N ASP A 40 4.94 -9.10 13.45
CA ASP A 40 6.07 -9.38 12.56
C ASP A 40 5.60 -9.68 11.13
N THR A 41 4.53 -10.47 11.01
CA THR A 41 3.89 -10.77 9.73
C THR A 41 3.26 -9.52 9.12
N ALA A 42 2.61 -8.69 9.91
CA ALA A 42 2.02 -7.43 9.45
C ALA A 42 3.10 -6.44 8.98
N CYS A 43 4.19 -6.32 9.72
CA CYS A 43 5.34 -5.49 9.33
C CYS A 43 5.95 -5.96 8.01
N THR A 44 6.21 -7.27 7.87
CA THR A 44 6.75 -7.85 6.63
C THR A 44 5.82 -7.58 5.43
N ARG A 45 4.52 -7.77 5.62
CA ARG A 45 3.52 -7.51 4.57
C ARG A 45 3.43 -6.03 4.21
N LEU A 46 3.50 -5.14 5.20
CA LEU A 46 3.49 -3.70 4.96
C LEU A 46 4.73 -3.29 4.16
N ALA A 47 5.92 -3.76 4.56
CA ALA A 47 7.17 -3.50 3.84
C ALA A 47 7.07 -3.94 2.37
N GLN A 48 6.56 -5.16 2.12
CA GLN A 48 6.31 -5.64 0.76
C GLN A 48 5.27 -4.81 0.00
N ALA A 49 4.25 -4.30 0.69
CA ALA A 49 3.22 -3.46 0.08
C ALA A 49 3.71 -2.06 -0.29
N LEU A 50 4.74 -1.53 0.38
CA LEU A 50 5.38 -0.26 -0.01
C LEU A 50 6.02 -0.36 -1.39
N ASP A 51 6.65 -1.50 -1.69
CA ASP A 51 7.35 -1.76 -2.96
C ASP A 51 6.43 -2.29 -4.08
N THR A 52 5.19 -2.67 -3.75
CA THR A 52 4.27 -3.32 -4.69
C THR A 52 3.14 -2.38 -5.11
N PRO A 53 2.78 -2.33 -6.41
CA PRO A 53 1.61 -1.57 -6.86
C PRO A 53 0.31 -1.99 -6.13
N PRO A 54 -0.59 -1.05 -5.80
CA PRO A 54 -1.88 -1.37 -5.20
C PRO A 54 -2.69 -2.31 -6.10
N ARG A 55 -3.46 -3.23 -5.51
CA ARG A 55 -4.26 -4.22 -6.26
C ARG A 55 -5.14 -3.59 -7.35
N LYS A 56 -5.73 -2.43 -7.07
CA LYS A 56 -6.56 -1.69 -8.03
C LYS A 56 -5.76 -1.24 -9.25
N LEU A 57 -4.52 -0.79 -9.04
CA LEU A 57 -3.59 -0.40 -10.10
C LEU A 57 -3.24 -1.61 -10.97
N SER A 58 -2.80 -2.72 -10.35
CA SER A 58 -2.47 -3.95 -11.08
C SER A 58 -3.66 -4.52 -11.86
N HIS A 59 -4.88 -4.38 -11.32
CA HIS A 59 -6.10 -4.78 -12.00
C HIS A 59 -6.34 -3.93 -13.26
N LEU A 60 -6.34 -2.60 -13.13
CA LEU A 60 -6.51 -1.68 -14.27
C LEU A 60 -5.43 -1.89 -15.34
N GLN A 61 -4.18 -2.13 -14.94
CA GLN A 61 -3.07 -2.42 -15.87
C GLN A 61 -3.32 -3.72 -16.64
N SER A 62 -3.87 -4.73 -15.98
CA SER A 62 -4.25 -6.00 -16.61
C SER A 62 -5.40 -5.80 -17.61
N GLU A 63 -6.42 -5.02 -17.25
CA GLU A 63 -7.54 -4.70 -18.14
C GLU A 63 -7.09 -3.90 -19.36
N HIS A 64 -6.25 -2.89 -19.16
CA HIS A 64 -5.67 -2.09 -20.22
C HIS A 64 -4.83 -2.95 -21.18
N THR A 65 -4.00 -3.83 -20.65
CA THR A 65 -3.22 -4.78 -21.46
C THR A 65 -4.12 -5.71 -22.28
N ALA A 66 -5.23 -6.17 -21.71
CA ALA A 66 -6.20 -6.99 -22.43
C ALA A 66 -6.88 -6.21 -23.57
N ALA A 67 -7.28 -4.96 -23.32
CA ALA A 67 -7.88 -4.08 -24.33
C ALA A 67 -6.89 -3.75 -25.47
N LEU A 68 -5.61 -3.54 -25.17
CA LEU A 68 -4.57 -3.35 -26.20
C LEU A 68 -4.43 -4.58 -27.10
N ARG A 69 -4.45 -5.79 -26.52
CA ARG A 69 -4.41 -7.03 -27.32
C ARG A 69 -5.64 -7.17 -28.21
N GLU A 70 -6.81 -6.76 -27.72
CA GLU A 70 -8.03 -6.73 -28.53
C GLU A 70 -7.89 -5.75 -29.70
N ARG A 71 -7.33 -4.56 -29.47
CA ARG A 71 -7.06 -3.58 -30.54
C ARG A 71 -6.12 -4.15 -31.60
N ASP A 72 -5.02 -4.75 -31.18
CA ASP A 72 -4.03 -5.35 -32.08
C ASP A 72 -4.65 -6.49 -32.93
N GLN A 73 -5.59 -7.25 -32.35
CA GLN A 73 -6.34 -8.27 -33.07
C GLN A 73 -7.28 -7.66 -34.12
N VAL A 74 -8.01 -6.60 -33.77
CA VAL A 74 -8.89 -5.86 -34.70
C VAL A 74 -8.10 -5.27 -35.86
N GLU A 75 -6.94 -4.67 -35.59
CA GLU A 75 -6.05 -4.14 -36.62
C GLU A 75 -5.54 -5.23 -37.56
N ARG A 76 -5.19 -6.40 -37.02
CA ARG A 76 -4.78 -7.57 -37.82
C ARG A 76 -5.90 -8.07 -38.72
N GLU A 77 -7.14 -8.13 -38.23
CA GLU A 77 -8.29 -8.52 -39.04
C GLU A 77 -8.52 -7.56 -40.21
N ARG A 78 -8.36 -6.25 -39.97
CA ARG A 78 -8.41 -5.23 -41.02
C ARG A 78 -7.33 -5.44 -42.10
N LEU A 79 -6.10 -5.77 -41.70
CA LEU A 79 -5.00 -6.08 -42.64
C LEU A 79 -5.29 -7.32 -43.50
N LEU A 80 -6.07 -8.27 -42.98
CA LEU A 80 -6.51 -9.47 -43.70
C LEU A 80 -7.75 -9.22 -44.59
N GLY A 81 -8.19 -7.97 -44.72
CA GLY A 81 -9.34 -7.60 -45.56
C GLY A 81 -10.70 -7.91 -44.93
N ARG A 82 -10.76 -8.14 -43.61
CA ARG A 82 -12.03 -8.24 -42.89
C ARG A 82 -12.46 -6.84 -42.43
N GLU A 83 -13.76 -6.55 -42.46
CA GLU A 83 -14.32 -5.33 -41.89
C GLU A 83 -14.76 -5.61 -40.45
N PRO A 84 -14.06 -5.07 -39.44
CA PRO A 84 -14.49 -5.21 -38.06
C PRO A 84 -15.68 -4.26 -37.80
N ASP A 85 -16.54 -4.64 -36.87
CA ASP A 85 -17.69 -3.84 -36.46
C ASP A 85 -17.25 -2.44 -35.97
N SER A 86 -17.78 -1.39 -36.60
CA SER A 86 -17.45 0.00 -36.29
C SER A 86 -17.88 0.41 -34.88
N GLU A 87 -19.00 -0.11 -34.39
CA GLU A 87 -19.49 0.19 -33.03
C GLU A 87 -18.52 -0.40 -32.00
N ARG A 88 -18.13 -1.66 -32.19
CA ARG A 88 -17.13 -2.33 -31.35
C ARG A 88 -15.77 -1.64 -31.36
N GLN A 89 -15.33 -1.10 -32.50
CA GLN A 89 -14.08 -0.33 -32.59
C GLN A 89 -14.14 0.97 -31.79
N GLN A 90 -15.27 1.67 -31.88
CA GLN A 90 -15.48 2.89 -31.14
C GLN A 90 -15.51 2.60 -29.63
N ASP A 91 -16.28 1.60 -29.20
CA ASP A 91 -16.34 1.15 -27.80
C ASP A 91 -14.95 0.79 -27.25
N LEU A 92 -14.15 0.07 -28.03
CA LEU A 92 -12.79 -0.31 -27.63
C LEU A 92 -11.87 0.92 -27.48
N THR A 93 -12.01 1.89 -28.37
CA THR A 93 -11.25 3.15 -28.33
C THR A 93 -11.62 3.98 -27.11
N GLU A 94 -12.92 4.12 -26.83
CA GLU A 94 -13.43 4.83 -25.65
C GLU A 94 -13.01 4.13 -24.36
N ARG A 95 -13.07 2.79 -24.32
CA ARG A 95 -12.61 1.98 -23.19
C ARG A 95 -11.11 2.15 -22.93
N LEU A 96 -10.28 2.13 -23.98
CA LEU A 96 -8.83 2.36 -23.85
C LEU A 96 -8.54 3.74 -23.29
N ALA A 97 -9.15 4.79 -23.85
CA ALA A 97 -8.97 6.17 -23.36
C ALA A 97 -9.39 6.32 -21.90
N LYS A 98 -10.49 5.67 -21.50
CA LYS A 98 -10.94 5.66 -20.09
C LYS A 98 -9.92 4.96 -19.18
N LEU A 99 -9.46 3.77 -19.56
CA LEU A 99 -8.48 3.01 -18.77
C LEU A 99 -7.15 3.75 -18.65
N GLU A 100 -6.67 4.39 -19.71
CA GLU A 100 -5.45 5.21 -19.70
C GLU A 100 -5.57 6.38 -18.72
N ASN A 101 -6.69 7.11 -18.74
CA ASN A 101 -6.93 8.22 -17.83
C ASN A 101 -7.02 7.77 -16.37
N GLU A 102 -7.74 6.67 -16.10
CA GLU A 102 -7.85 6.10 -14.75
C GLU A 102 -6.50 5.59 -14.23
N LEU A 103 -5.70 4.94 -15.08
CA LEU A 103 -4.35 4.51 -14.75
C LEU A 103 -3.45 5.69 -14.43
N ALA A 104 -3.39 6.71 -15.29
CA ALA A 104 -2.55 7.88 -15.07
C ALA A 104 -2.91 8.61 -13.77
N SER A 105 -4.20 8.78 -13.49
CA SER A 105 -4.67 9.39 -12.25
C SER A 105 -4.29 8.56 -11.01
N LEU A 106 -4.51 7.24 -11.05
CA LEU A 106 -4.24 6.37 -9.92
C LEU A 106 -2.74 6.18 -9.68
N GLU A 107 -1.93 6.09 -10.75
CA GLU A 107 -0.47 6.05 -10.69
C GLU A 107 0.08 7.34 -10.07
N ALA A 108 -0.39 8.52 -10.51
CA ALA A 108 0.03 9.79 -9.93
C ALA A 108 -0.32 9.88 -8.43
N ALA A 109 -1.53 9.49 -8.05
CA ALA A 109 -1.94 9.46 -6.64
C ALA A 109 -1.09 8.48 -5.81
N TRP A 110 -0.78 7.31 -6.37
CA TRP A 110 0.06 6.31 -5.72
C TRP A 110 1.48 6.83 -5.48
N GLN A 111 2.10 7.43 -6.51
CA GLN A 111 3.45 7.97 -6.40
C GLN A 111 3.51 9.10 -5.36
N ALA A 112 2.55 10.03 -5.38
CA ALA A 112 2.50 11.13 -4.42
C ALA A 112 2.36 10.64 -2.96
N GLN A 113 1.50 9.64 -2.72
CA GLN A 113 1.36 9.03 -1.40
C GLN A 113 2.65 8.30 -0.98
N ARG A 114 3.26 7.53 -1.89
CA ARG A 114 4.49 6.78 -1.61
C ARG A 114 5.66 7.70 -1.25
N GLU A 115 5.86 8.78 -2.01
CA GLU A 115 6.90 9.79 -1.71
C GLU A 115 6.72 10.41 -0.31
N CYS A 116 5.47 10.69 0.10
CA CYS A 116 5.19 11.18 1.45
C CYS A 116 5.50 10.11 2.51
N VAL A 117 5.07 8.87 2.29
CA VAL A 117 5.32 7.74 3.19
C VAL A 117 6.82 7.47 3.36
N ASP A 118 7.58 7.42 2.27
CA ASP A 118 9.02 7.16 2.29
C ASP A 118 9.74 8.25 3.10
N ALA A 119 9.34 9.52 2.94
CA ALA A 119 9.88 10.63 3.72
C ALA A 119 9.54 10.52 5.21
N ILE A 120 8.29 10.19 5.55
CA ILE A 120 7.84 10.01 6.95
C ILE A 120 8.64 8.88 7.62
N VAL A 121 8.79 7.74 6.95
CA VAL A 121 9.55 6.58 7.46
C VAL A 121 11.02 6.94 7.64
N ALA A 122 11.62 7.65 6.69
CA ALA A 122 13.01 8.10 6.79
C ALA A 122 13.23 9.07 7.96
N MET A 123 12.36 10.07 8.13
CA MET A 123 12.43 11.04 9.23
C MET A 123 12.23 10.37 10.60
N HIS A 124 11.27 9.46 10.72
CA HIS A 124 11.09 8.66 11.94
C HIS A 124 12.35 7.86 12.27
N ARG A 125 12.95 7.23 11.27
CA ARG A 125 14.19 6.47 11.46
C ARG A 125 15.34 7.35 11.95
N GLN A 126 15.52 8.54 11.37
CA GLN A 126 16.53 9.51 11.82
C GLN A 126 16.32 9.90 13.29
N LEU A 127 15.06 10.15 13.68
CA LEU A 127 14.71 10.51 15.07
C LEU A 127 14.99 9.37 16.06
N LEU A 128 14.69 8.12 15.68
CA LEU A 128 14.91 6.95 16.54
C LEU A 128 16.40 6.57 16.64
N ASP A 129 17.14 6.65 15.53
CA ASP A 129 18.57 6.33 15.50
C ASP A 129 19.39 7.34 16.34
N ALA A 130 18.98 8.61 16.38
CA ALA A 130 19.58 9.63 17.25
C ALA A 130 19.37 9.37 18.76
N GLN A 131 18.37 8.58 19.15
CA GLN A 131 18.09 8.23 20.55
C GLN A 131 18.80 6.96 21.03
N GLU A 132 19.21 6.06 20.13
CA GLU A 132 19.70 4.72 20.48
C GLU A 132 21.21 4.50 20.25
N GLY A 133 21.94 5.45 19.63
CA GLY A 133 23.37 5.31 19.30
C GLY A 133 24.37 5.88 20.31
N ASP A 134 25.55 5.24 20.44
CA ASP A 134 26.74 5.76 21.15
C ASP A 134 27.40 6.94 20.38
N GLU A 135 27.13 7.03 19.08
CA GLU A 135 27.41 8.16 18.19
C GLU A 135 26.09 8.80 17.76
N ALA A 136 25.49 9.60 18.64
CA ALA A 136 24.26 10.33 18.33
C ALA A 136 24.52 11.34 17.20
N GLU A 137 24.03 11.05 15.99
CA GLU A 137 23.96 12.07 14.94
C GLU A 137 23.03 13.20 15.43
N PRO A 138 23.43 14.48 15.24
CA PRO A 138 22.61 15.60 15.68
C PRO A 138 21.29 15.58 14.90
N ILE A 139 20.19 15.60 15.65
CA ILE A 139 18.85 15.74 15.09
C ILE A 139 18.80 17.04 14.29
N PRO A 140 18.47 17.01 12.98
CA PRO A 140 18.37 18.23 12.18
C PRO A 140 17.36 19.21 12.78
N GLU A 141 17.72 20.49 12.84
CA GLU A 141 16.77 21.53 13.22
C GLU A 141 15.58 21.53 12.26
N GLY A 142 14.36 21.50 12.80
CA GLY A 142 13.14 21.54 11.99
C GLY A 142 12.56 20.18 11.59
N ILE A 143 13.25 19.05 11.82
CA ILE A 143 12.76 17.72 11.41
C ILE A 143 11.36 17.38 11.96
N HIS A 144 11.03 17.82 13.18
CA HIS A 144 9.70 17.60 13.76
C HIS A 144 8.62 18.41 13.03
N GLN A 145 8.96 19.62 12.58
CA GLN A 145 8.04 20.44 11.80
C GLN A 145 7.84 19.84 10.41
N GLU A 146 8.94 19.47 9.74
CA GLU A 146 8.87 18.80 8.43
C GLU A 146 8.08 17.51 8.49
N LEU A 147 8.28 16.69 9.53
CA LEU A 147 7.52 15.46 9.73
C LEU A 147 6.01 15.73 9.84
N ALA A 148 5.62 16.71 10.67
CA ALA A 148 4.22 17.09 10.83
C ALA A 148 3.60 17.60 9.51
N GLU A 149 4.35 18.37 8.73
CA GLU A 149 3.93 18.84 7.41
C GLU A 149 3.72 17.66 6.43
N ARG A 150 4.61 16.67 6.43
CA ARG A 150 4.47 15.46 5.58
C ARG A 150 3.30 14.59 6.02
N GLU A 151 3.09 14.41 7.32
CA GLU A 151 1.93 13.68 7.85
C GLU A 151 0.62 14.36 7.46
N GLN A 152 0.55 15.70 7.54
CA GLN A 152 -0.61 16.46 7.09
C GLN A 152 -0.82 16.34 5.58
N GLN A 153 0.25 16.43 4.79
CA GLN A 153 0.17 16.24 3.35
C GLN A 153 -0.32 14.84 2.98
N LEU A 154 0.18 13.80 3.65
CA LEU A 154 -0.28 12.43 3.45
C LEU A 154 -1.76 12.29 3.78
N ALA A 155 -2.22 12.87 4.90
CA ALA A 155 -3.63 12.85 5.28
C ALA A 155 -4.53 13.48 4.21
N GLN A 156 -4.11 14.61 3.62
CA GLN A 156 -4.84 15.27 2.51
C GLN A 156 -4.88 14.39 1.25
N LEU A 157 -3.76 13.77 0.89
CA LEU A 157 -3.68 12.86 -0.27
C LEU A 157 -4.54 11.59 -0.08
N GLN A 158 -4.83 11.23 1.17
CA GLN A 158 -5.58 10.02 1.53
C GLN A 158 -7.06 10.27 1.84
N GLU A 159 -7.55 11.52 1.78
CA GLU A 159 -8.97 11.86 2.05
C GLU A 159 -9.96 11.03 1.21
N SER A 160 -9.60 10.76 -0.04
CA SER A 160 -10.42 9.94 -0.93
C SER A 160 -10.17 8.45 -0.73
N PHE A 161 -8.90 8.03 -0.72
CA PHE A 161 -8.50 6.64 -0.51
C PHE A 161 -7.02 6.54 -0.12
N ALA A 162 -6.70 5.64 0.81
CA ALA A 162 -5.33 5.27 1.14
C ALA A 162 -4.83 4.13 0.24
N LEU A 163 -3.73 4.36 -0.48
CA LEU A 163 -3.06 3.36 -1.32
C LEU A 163 -1.85 2.73 -0.62
N VAL A 164 -1.18 3.49 0.24
CA VAL A 164 0.05 3.13 0.93
C VAL A 164 -0.04 3.65 2.36
N ASN A 165 0.45 2.90 3.35
CA ASN A 165 0.47 3.34 4.76
C ASN A 165 1.89 3.32 5.30
N PRO A 166 2.28 4.29 6.15
CA PRO A 166 3.61 4.33 6.76
C PRO A 166 3.76 3.38 7.95
N SER A 167 2.64 3.02 8.57
CA SER A 167 2.59 2.27 9.83
C SER A 167 1.66 1.06 9.76
N VAL A 168 1.98 0.05 10.58
CA VAL A 168 1.08 -1.06 10.89
C VAL A 168 0.03 -0.55 11.86
N GLU A 169 -1.21 -0.47 11.40
CA GLU A 169 -2.38 -0.11 12.18
C GLU A 169 -3.32 -1.32 12.39
N GLU A 170 -4.43 -1.10 13.07
CA GLU A 170 -5.44 -2.13 13.36
C GLU A 170 -5.88 -2.90 12.11
N ALA A 171 -6.04 -2.23 10.97
CA ALA A 171 -6.47 -2.84 9.71
C ALA A 171 -5.48 -3.92 9.21
N GLN A 172 -4.17 -3.67 9.28
CA GLN A 172 -3.15 -4.64 8.86
C GLN A 172 -3.14 -5.86 9.78
N ILE A 173 -3.32 -5.66 11.09
CA ILE A 173 -3.41 -6.74 12.07
C ILE A 173 -4.65 -7.60 11.83
N ALA A 174 -5.81 -6.96 11.66
CA ALA A 174 -7.07 -7.64 11.38
C ALA A 174 -6.97 -8.49 10.11
N GLN A 175 -6.31 -7.98 9.07
CA GLN A 175 -6.08 -8.71 7.82
C GLN A 175 -5.19 -9.95 8.03
N VAL A 176 -4.10 -9.85 8.78
CA VAL A 176 -3.22 -11.00 9.08
C VAL A 176 -3.98 -12.09 9.83
N ILE A 177 -4.70 -11.72 10.91
CA ILE A 177 -5.45 -12.69 11.71
C ILE A 177 -6.60 -13.28 10.90
N GLY A 178 -7.27 -12.47 10.07
CA GLY A 178 -8.33 -12.95 9.20
C GLY A 178 -7.84 -13.98 8.19
N ASP A 179 -6.66 -13.77 7.60
CA ASP A 179 -6.03 -14.74 6.70
C ASP A 179 -5.65 -16.04 7.42
N TRP A 180 -5.18 -15.96 8.67
CA TRP A 180 -4.77 -17.14 9.45
C TRP A 180 -5.95 -17.96 9.97
N THR A 181 -7.07 -17.29 10.26
CA THR A 181 -8.24 -17.91 10.89
C THR A 181 -9.38 -18.19 9.90
N GLY A 182 -9.34 -17.60 8.71
CA GLY A 182 -10.45 -17.60 7.75
C GLY A 182 -11.62 -16.71 8.17
N CYS A 183 -11.53 -15.97 9.27
CA CYS A 183 -12.57 -15.05 9.73
C CYS A 183 -12.42 -13.68 9.07
N ARG A 184 -13.50 -13.11 8.55
CA ARG A 184 -13.50 -11.71 8.11
C ARG A 184 -13.56 -10.80 9.33
N LEU A 185 -12.44 -10.18 9.66
CA LEU A 185 -12.34 -9.14 10.68
C LEU A 185 -12.44 -7.79 9.96
N SER A 186 -13.46 -7.00 10.30
CA SER A 186 -13.50 -5.59 9.91
C SER A 186 -12.74 -4.77 10.96
N ALA A 187 -11.89 -3.87 10.50
CA ALA A 187 -11.45 -2.73 11.30
C ALA A 187 -12.61 -1.74 11.49
#